data_AF-A0A7S4MMA2-F1
#
_entry.id   AF-A0A7S4MMA2-F1
#
_cell.length_a   1.000
_cell.length_b   1.000
_cell.length_c   1.000
_cell.angle_alpha   90.00
_cell.angle_beta   90.00
_cell.angle_gamma   90.00
#
_symmetry.space_group_name_H-M   'P 1'
#
loop_
_entity.id
_entity.type
_entity.pdbx_description
1 polymer ?
#
loop_
_entity_poly.entity_id
_entity_poly.type
_entity_poly.pdbx_seq_one_letter_code
_entity_poly.pdbx_strand_id
1 'polypeptide(L)'
;REQAQRCLEEILFGQSELSDKDEEFLQYLTTCDLNKLAREPEVLRTELDVVEKEMRESVVRDYKSFIQASQCIHNLHSSMDNLANSLKGLTASLSPLPNSCNKFTATATPLKVDREKNKLTRDKHEKMVELLKVPQLMEKRVKKGSYEEVLQLQQFSKQLLKKHPKIPIISSIVRCSCSQNTR
;
A
#
# COMPACT_ATOMS: atom_id res chain seq x y z
N ARG A 1 -2.33 -18.10 -28.58
CA ARG A 1 -2.38 -19.46 -29.16
C ARG A 1 -1.42 -19.57 -30.34
N GLU A 2 -1.51 -18.70 -31.36
CA GLU A 2 -0.53 -18.64 -32.47
C GLU A 2 0.92 -18.38 -32.00
N GLN A 3 1.13 -17.51 -31.02
CA GLN A 3 2.47 -17.23 -30.46
C GLN A 3 3.07 -18.44 -29.72
N ALA A 4 2.25 -19.24 -29.03
CA ALA A 4 2.71 -20.45 -28.36
C ALA A 4 3.02 -21.58 -29.36
N GLN A 5 2.29 -21.64 -30.48
CA GLN A 5 2.56 -22.57 -31.59
C GLN A 5 3.86 -22.22 -32.31
N ARG A 6 4.15 -20.94 -32.57
CA ARG A 6 5.42 -20.51 -33.17
C ARG A 6 6.62 -20.79 -32.29
N CYS A 7 6.51 -20.55 -30.98
CA CYS A 7 7.58 -20.92 -30.05
C CYS A 7 7.77 -22.44 -29.96
N LEU A 8 6.69 -23.23 -30.06
CA LEU A 8 6.80 -24.70 -30.08
C LEU A 8 7.47 -25.20 -31.37
N GLU A 9 7.14 -24.61 -32.53
CA GLU A 9 7.79 -24.90 -33.81
C GLU A 9 9.27 -24.49 -33.83
N GLU A 10 9.63 -23.32 -33.28
CA GLU A 10 11.03 -22.89 -33.17
C GLU A 10 11.86 -23.78 -32.22
N ILE A 11 11.24 -24.30 -31.15
CA ILE A 11 11.93 -25.18 -30.19
C ILE A 11 12.05 -26.62 -30.74
N LEU A 12 11.08 -27.10 -31.52
CA LEU A 12 11.09 -28.46 -32.09
C LEU A 12 11.87 -28.57 -33.41
N PHE A 13 11.96 -27.49 -34.21
CA PHE A 13 12.62 -27.46 -35.52
C PHE A 13 13.77 -26.44 -35.57
N GLY A 14 14.46 -26.24 -34.44
CA GLY A 14 15.59 -25.31 -34.33
C GLY A 14 16.61 -25.47 -35.46
N GLN A 15 16.72 -24.41 -36.26
CA GLN A 15 17.80 -24.01 -37.17
C GLN A 15 18.29 -25.02 -38.21
N SER A 16 18.00 -24.70 -39.48
CA SER A 16 18.54 -25.31 -40.69
C SER A 16 20.00 -24.91 -40.94
N GLU A 17 20.90 -25.27 -40.03
CA GLU A 17 22.33 -25.37 -40.32
C GLU A 17 22.63 -26.86 -40.57
N LEU A 18 23.34 -27.19 -41.65
CA LEU A 18 23.76 -28.57 -41.92
C LEU A 18 24.53 -29.05 -40.69
N SER A 19 24.01 -30.06 -40.00
CA SER A 19 24.62 -30.58 -38.79
C SER A 19 25.94 -31.27 -39.16
N ASP A 20 26.94 -31.32 -38.28
CA ASP A 20 28.22 -32.03 -38.52
C ASP A 20 28.01 -33.47 -39.06
N LYS A 21 26.88 -34.08 -38.72
CA LYS A 21 26.46 -35.40 -39.19
C LYS A 21 26.07 -35.45 -40.66
N ASP A 22 25.57 -34.35 -41.21
CA ASP A 22 25.20 -34.24 -42.62
C ASP A 22 26.46 -34.18 -43.50
N GLU A 23 27.54 -33.53 -43.03
CA GLU A 23 28.82 -33.49 -43.75
C GLU A 23 29.54 -34.85 -43.76
N GLU A 24 29.52 -35.58 -42.63
CA GLU A 24 30.06 -36.94 -42.52
C GLU A 24 29.30 -37.92 -43.43
N PHE A 25 27.98 -37.78 -43.50
CA PHE A 25 27.13 -38.58 -44.37
C PHE A 25 27.40 -38.30 -45.86
N LEU A 26 27.58 -37.03 -46.24
CA LEU A 26 27.95 -36.66 -47.61
C LEU A 26 29.32 -37.23 -48.00
N GLN A 27 30.30 -37.26 -47.10
CA GLN A 27 31.60 -37.91 -47.35
C GLN A 27 31.43 -39.41 -47.54
N TYR A 28 30.61 -40.07 -46.72
CA TYR A 28 30.29 -41.49 -46.85
C TYR A 28 29.67 -41.84 -48.22
N LEU A 29 28.71 -41.04 -48.70
CA LEU A 29 28.09 -41.22 -50.01
C LEU A 29 29.09 -41.17 -51.17
N THR A 30 30.10 -40.30 -51.09
CA THR A 30 31.13 -40.18 -52.15
C THR A 30 32.06 -41.39 -52.23
N THR A 31 32.11 -42.23 -51.20
CA THR A 31 32.94 -43.45 -51.15
C THR A 31 32.19 -44.72 -51.58
N CYS A 32 30.89 -44.63 -51.87
CA CYS A 32 30.05 -45.78 -52.19
C CYS A 32 29.98 -46.10 -53.69
N ASP A 33 29.88 -47.39 -54.02
CA ASP A 33 29.71 -47.87 -55.40
C ASP A 33 28.30 -47.50 -55.95
N LEU A 34 28.17 -47.27 -57.26
CA LEU A 34 26.91 -46.91 -57.93
C LEU A 34 25.71 -47.82 -57.58
N ASN A 35 25.96 -49.12 -57.38
CA ASN A 35 24.93 -50.09 -57.02
C ASN A 35 24.47 -49.96 -55.55
N LYS A 36 25.35 -49.49 -54.66
CA LYS A 36 25.03 -49.22 -53.25
C LYS A 36 24.27 -47.91 -53.14
N LEU A 37 24.71 -46.86 -53.84
CA LEU A 37 24.05 -45.56 -53.88
C LEU A 37 22.63 -45.64 -54.46
N ALA A 38 22.39 -46.51 -55.44
CA ALA A 38 21.05 -46.75 -55.99
C ALA A 38 20.10 -47.45 -55.01
N ARG A 39 20.63 -48.20 -54.03
CA ARG A 39 19.85 -48.94 -53.02
C ARG A 39 19.72 -48.19 -51.70
N GLU A 40 20.66 -47.30 -51.43
CA GLU A 40 20.71 -46.42 -50.26
C GLU A 40 19.44 -45.61 -50.00
N PRO A 41 18.76 -44.97 -50.97
CA PRO A 41 17.50 -44.28 -50.69
C PRO A 41 16.41 -45.23 -50.19
N GLU A 42 16.37 -46.47 -50.66
CA GLU A 42 15.41 -47.48 -50.18
C GLU A 42 15.78 -47.98 -48.77
N VAL A 43 17.08 -48.12 -48.48
CA VAL A 43 17.55 -48.43 -47.12
C VAL A 43 17.21 -47.31 -46.15
N LEU A 44 17.50 -46.06 -46.50
CA LEU A 44 17.15 -44.89 -45.69
C LEU A 44 15.65 -44.78 -45.45
N ARG A 45 14.82 -45.08 -46.46
CA ARG A 45 13.36 -45.13 -46.28
C ARG A 45 12.94 -46.21 -45.30
N THR A 46 13.53 -47.41 -45.40
CA THR A 46 13.23 -48.48 -44.44
C THR A 46 13.70 -48.16 -43.02
N GLU A 47 14.86 -47.51 -42.86
CA GLU A 47 15.36 -47.08 -41.56
C GLU A 47 14.51 -45.96 -40.98
N LEU A 48 14.09 -44.99 -41.80
CA LEU A 48 13.15 -43.94 -41.41
C LEU A 48 11.83 -44.56 -40.94
N ASP A 49 11.26 -45.50 -41.70
CA ASP A 49 10.02 -46.19 -41.31
C ASP A 49 10.16 -46.96 -39.98
N VAL A 50 11.34 -47.54 -39.72
CA VAL A 50 11.64 -48.21 -38.44
C VAL A 50 11.71 -47.20 -37.30
N VAL A 51 12.47 -46.11 -37.47
CA VAL A 51 12.59 -45.05 -36.45
C VAL A 51 11.23 -44.40 -36.18
N GLU A 52 10.44 -44.16 -37.22
CA GLU A 52 9.10 -43.59 -37.07
C GLU A 52 8.18 -44.55 -36.33
N LYS A 53 8.27 -45.84 -36.61
CA LYS A 53 7.51 -46.87 -35.87
C LYS A 53 7.95 -46.96 -34.42
N GLU A 54 9.25 -46.95 -34.14
CA GLU A 54 9.78 -46.94 -32.77
C GLU A 54 9.37 -45.69 -31.99
N MET A 55 9.42 -44.52 -32.64
CA MET A 55 8.94 -43.26 -32.09
C MET A 55 7.44 -43.34 -31.81
N ARG A 56 6.62 -43.82 -32.76
CA ARG A 56 5.18 -44.02 -32.56
C ARG A 56 4.90 -44.98 -31.41
N GLU A 57 5.60 -46.10 -31.32
CA GLU A 57 5.46 -47.05 -30.23
C GLU A 57 5.87 -46.45 -28.88
N SER A 58 6.96 -45.70 -28.83
CA SER A 58 7.40 -45.02 -27.61
C SER A 58 6.41 -43.94 -27.17
N VAL A 59 5.91 -43.14 -28.12
CA VAL A 59 4.88 -42.13 -27.85
C VAL A 59 3.58 -42.79 -27.41
N VAL A 60 3.17 -43.93 -27.98
CA VAL A 60 1.97 -44.68 -27.54
C VAL A 60 2.17 -45.32 -26.16
N ARG A 61 3.37 -45.80 -25.82
CA ARG A 61 3.69 -46.31 -24.48
C ARG A 61 3.60 -45.22 -23.42
N ASP A 62 4.14 -44.04 -23.71
CA ASP A 62 4.27 -42.94 -22.75
C ASP A 62 3.26 -41.79 -22.97
N TYR A 63 2.24 -42.00 -23.82
CA TYR A 63 1.28 -40.95 -24.21
C TYR A 63 0.57 -40.35 -22.99
N LYS A 64 0.30 -41.18 -21.98
CA LYS A 64 -0.33 -40.76 -20.72
C LYS A 64 0.55 -39.78 -19.95
N SER A 65 1.86 -40.03 -19.90
CA SER A 65 2.84 -39.15 -19.25
C SER A 65 2.95 -37.82 -20.01
N PHE A 66 2.90 -37.85 -21.34
CA PHE A 66 2.91 -36.63 -22.16
C PHE A 66 1.65 -35.78 -21.96
N ILE A 67 0.46 -36.41 -21.95
CA ILE A 67 -0.80 -35.72 -21.66
C ILE A 67 -0.77 -35.13 -20.25
N GLN A 68 -0.30 -35.90 -19.26
CA GLN A 68 -0.17 -35.43 -17.88
C GLN A 68 0.81 -34.26 -17.76
N ALA A 69 1.94 -34.30 -18.46
CA ALA A 69 2.90 -33.19 -18.51
C ALA A 69 2.28 -31.95 -19.15
N SER A 70 1.58 -32.10 -20.27
CA SER A 70 0.88 -31.00 -20.93
C SER A 70 -0.21 -30.38 -20.06
N GLN A 71 -1.01 -31.22 -19.37
CA GLN A 71 -2.03 -30.76 -18.41
C GLN A 71 -1.39 -30.05 -17.21
N CYS A 72 -0.27 -30.56 -16.69
CA CYS A 72 0.46 -29.93 -15.60
C CYS A 72 0.97 -28.54 -16.03
N ILE A 73 1.56 -28.41 -17.22
CA ILE A 73 2.01 -27.13 -17.77
C ILE A 73 0.84 -26.16 -17.95
N HIS A 74 -0.30 -26.65 -18.45
CA HIS A 74 -1.49 -25.81 -18.61
C HIS A 74 -2.04 -25.31 -17.27
N ASN A 75 -2.13 -26.20 -16.27
CA ASN A 75 -2.57 -25.86 -14.92
C ASN A 75 -1.61 -24.89 -14.24
N LEU A 76 -0.30 -25.10 -14.42
CA LEU A 76 0.74 -24.20 -13.93
C LEU A 76 0.55 -22.82 -14.55
N HIS A 77 0.41 -22.70 -15.88
CA HIS A 77 0.20 -21.42 -16.55
C HIS A 77 -1.06 -20.72 -16.03
N SER A 78 -2.18 -21.44 -15.92
CA SER A 78 -3.41 -20.88 -15.34
C SER A 78 -3.22 -20.42 -13.90
N SER A 79 -2.50 -21.18 -13.08
CA SER A 79 -2.19 -20.77 -11.69
C SER A 79 -1.31 -19.52 -11.64
N MET A 80 -0.34 -19.39 -12.55
CA MET A 80 0.52 -18.21 -12.65
C MET A 80 -0.28 -16.99 -13.12
N ASP A 81 -1.21 -17.16 -14.07
CA ASP A 81 -2.11 -16.10 -14.50
C ASP A 81 -3.03 -15.63 -13.35
N ASN A 82 -3.58 -16.57 -12.58
CA ASN A 82 -4.41 -16.28 -11.42
C ASN A 82 -3.60 -15.55 -10.33
N LEU A 83 -2.36 -15.97 -10.08
CA LEU A 83 -1.45 -15.31 -9.15
C LEU A 83 -1.10 -13.91 -9.62
N ALA A 84 -0.77 -13.73 -10.91
CA ALA A 84 -0.49 -12.44 -11.50
C ALA A 84 -1.70 -11.49 -11.39
N ASN A 85 -2.91 -12.00 -11.62
CA ASN A 85 -4.15 -11.23 -11.46
C ASN A 85 -4.41 -10.88 -9.99
N SER A 86 -4.15 -11.79 -9.05
CA SER A 86 -4.28 -11.55 -7.62
C SER A 86 -3.29 -10.49 -7.14
N LEU A 87 -2.04 -10.54 -7.61
CA LEU A 87 -1.04 -9.51 -7.34
C LEU A 87 -1.44 -8.16 -7.93
N LYS A 88 -1.91 -8.13 -9.18
CA LYS A 88 -2.46 -6.89 -9.78
C LYS A 88 -3.62 -6.32 -8.96
N GLY A 89 -4.54 -7.17 -8.50
CA GLY A 89 -5.64 -6.78 -7.62
C GLY A 89 -5.14 -6.22 -6.29
N LEU A 90 -4.14 -6.85 -5.67
CA LEU A 90 -3.52 -6.37 -4.44
C LEU A 90 -2.84 -5.01 -4.66
N THR A 91 -2.05 -4.85 -5.72
CA THR A 91 -1.42 -3.57 -6.06
C THR A 91 -2.46 -2.48 -6.31
N ALA A 92 -3.55 -2.81 -7.02
CA ALA A 92 -4.66 -1.89 -7.23
C ALA A 92 -5.32 -1.49 -5.91
N SER A 93 -5.51 -2.43 -4.97
CA SER A 93 -6.10 -2.17 -3.64
C SER A 93 -5.18 -1.39 -2.69
N LEU A 94 -3.85 -1.51 -2.85
CA LEU A 94 -2.88 -0.79 -2.05
C LEU A 94 -2.74 0.66 -2.51
N SER A 95 -2.88 0.92 -3.82
CA SER A 95 -2.77 2.26 -4.41
C SER A 95 -3.71 3.34 -3.81
N PRO A 96 -4.99 3.07 -3.44
CA PRO A 96 -5.86 4.08 -2.80
C PRO A 96 -5.57 4.29 -1.30
N LEU A 97 -4.88 3.35 -0.63
CA LEU A 97 -4.61 3.40 0.81
C LEU A 97 -3.82 4.65 1.24
N PRO A 98 -2.72 5.06 0.57
CA PRO A 98 -2.03 6.31 0.90
C PRO A 98 -2.91 7.54 0.68
N ASN A 99 -3.76 7.55 -0.36
CA ASN A 99 -4.70 8.64 -0.59
C ASN A 99 -5.74 8.75 0.54
N SER A 100 -6.26 7.62 1.01
CA SER A 100 -7.17 7.57 2.16
C SER A 100 -6.47 8.01 3.45
N CYS A 101 -5.23 7.58 3.66
CA CYS A 101 -4.42 7.99 4.82
C CYS A 101 -4.17 9.51 4.81
N ASN A 102 -3.81 10.08 3.66
CA ASN A 102 -3.60 11.51 3.50
C ASN A 102 -4.89 12.33 3.72
N LYS A 103 -6.03 11.84 3.25
CA LYS A 103 -7.34 12.45 3.54
C LYS A 103 -7.65 12.40 5.03
N PHE A 104 -7.41 11.25 5.67
CA PHE A 104 -7.61 11.10 7.11
C PHE A 104 -6.72 12.06 7.89
N THR A 105 -5.42 12.15 7.60
CA THR A 105 -4.51 13.07 8.29
C THR A 105 -4.87 14.53 8.05
N ALA A 106 -5.30 14.89 6.83
CA ALA A 106 -5.78 16.24 6.51
C ALA A 106 -7.02 16.63 7.32
N THR A 107 -7.93 15.68 7.60
CA THR A 107 -9.12 15.93 8.43
C THR A 107 -8.83 15.85 9.93
N ALA A 108 -7.93 14.96 10.37
CA ALA A 108 -7.63 14.73 11.77
C ALA A 108 -6.77 15.85 12.38
N THR A 109 -5.91 16.48 11.59
CA THR A 109 -5.04 17.58 12.06
C THR A 109 -5.82 18.81 12.56
N PRO A 110 -6.78 19.40 11.83
CA PRO A 110 -7.56 20.52 12.36
C PRO A 110 -8.43 20.09 13.55
N LEU A 111 -9.03 18.89 13.51
CA LEU A 111 -9.82 18.37 14.63
C LEU A 111 -8.98 18.22 15.91
N LYS A 112 -7.72 17.79 15.79
CA LYS A 112 -6.79 17.71 16.92
C LYS A 112 -6.52 19.10 17.49
N VAL A 113 -6.23 20.09 16.64
CA VAL A 113 -5.99 21.47 17.06
C VAL A 113 -7.22 22.05 17.78
N ASP A 114 -8.41 21.83 17.24
CA ASP A 114 -9.65 22.31 17.87
C ASP A 114 -9.95 21.57 19.18
N ARG A 115 -9.65 20.28 19.26
CA ARG A 115 -9.76 19.51 20.51
C ARG A 115 -8.77 20.01 21.56
N GLU A 116 -7.55 20.36 21.18
CA GLU A 116 -6.54 20.94 22.08
C GLU A 116 -6.99 22.31 22.60
N LYS A 117 -7.53 23.17 21.72
CA LYS A 117 -8.13 24.45 22.13
C LYS A 117 -9.31 24.25 23.08
N ASN A 118 -10.22 23.33 22.77
CA ASN A 118 -11.39 23.04 23.61
C ASN A 118 -10.96 22.48 24.97
N LYS A 119 -9.96 21.61 24.99
CA LYS A 119 -9.38 21.09 26.23
C LYS A 119 -8.78 22.23 27.07
N LEU A 120 -7.98 23.10 26.47
CA LEU A 120 -7.39 24.24 27.17
C LEU A 120 -8.47 25.18 27.72
N THR A 121 -9.48 25.50 26.90
CA THR A 121 -10.62 26.32 27.33
C THR A 121 -11.34 25.66 28.50
N ARG A 122 -11.62 24.36 28.43
CA ARG A 122 -12.27 23.62 29.51
C ARG A 122 -11.46 23.64 30.81
N ASP A 123 -10.15 23.38 30.72
CA ASP A 123 -9.26 23.32 31.88
C ASP A 123 -9.04 24.69 32.54
N LYS A 124 -9.20 25.79 31.79
CA LYS A 124 -9.08 27.16 32.31
C LYS A 124 -10.43 27.81 32.64
N HIS A 125 -11.54 27.26 32.15
CA HIS A 125 -12.88 27.83 32.32
C HIS A 125 -13.26 27.96 33.79
N GLU A 126 -13.01 26.93 34.60
CA GLU A 126 -13.33 26.96 36.04
C GLU A 126 -12.62 28.11 36.76
N LYS A 127 -11.32 28.27 36.53
CA LYS A 127 -10.53 29.39 37.08
C LYS A 127 -11.01 30.75 36.56
N MET A 128 -11.44 30.83 35.30
CA MET A 128 -12.00 32.05 34.74
C MET A 128 -13.32 32.44 35.44
N VAL A 129 -14.18 31.45 35.70
CA VAL A 129 -15.44 31.65 36.44
C VAL A 129 -15.18 32.07 37.89
N GLU A 130 -14.17 31.51 38.55
CA GLU A 130 -13.77 31.95 39.89
C GLU A 130 -13.35 33.43 39.93
N LEU A 131 -12.56 33.88 38.96
CA LEU A 131 -12.17 35.29 38.85
C LEU A 131 -13.39 36.21 38.64
N LEU A 132 -14.38 35.76 37.86
CA LEU A 132 -15.62 36.50 37.64
C LEU A 132 -16.53 36.55 38.88
N LYS A 133 -16.36 35.66 39.86
CA LYS A 133 -17.12 35.67 41.13
C LYS A 133 -16.59 36.71 42.12
N VAL A 134 -15.34 37.18 41.98
CA VAL A 134 -14.71 38.13 42.93
C VAL A 134 -15.53 39.42 43.14
N PRO A 135 -16.03 40.12 42.10
CA PRO A 135 -16.88 41.31 42.29
C PRO A 135 -18.17 41.02 43.06
N GLN A 136 -18.82 39.88 42.78
CA GLN A 136 -20.06 39.49 43.43
C GLN A 136 -19.85 39.16 44.92
N LEU A 137 -18.73 38.50 45.24
CA LEU A 137 -18.34 38.22 46.62
C LEU A 137 -18.06 39.53 47.37
N MET A 138 -17.34 40.45 46.73
CA MET A 138 -17.01 41.73 47.33
C MET A 138 -18.28 42.54 47.65
N GLU A 139 -19.25 42.61 46.73
CA GLU A 139 -20.53 43.28 46.97
C GLU A 139 -21.30 42.68 48.16
N LYS A 140 -21.32 41.34 48.30
CA LYS A 140 -21.94 40.66 49.43
C LYS A 140 -21.24 40.97 50.76
N ARG A 141 -19.89 41.05 50.77
CA ARG A 141 -19.12 41.35 51.98
C ARG A 141 -19.25 42.81 52.42
N VAL A 142 -19.37 43.75 51.46
CA VAL A 142 -19.72 45.15 51.73
C VAL A 142 -21.09 45.24 52.42
N LYS A 143 -22.11 44.56 51.88
CA LYS A 143 -23.46 44.51 52.48
C LYS A 143 -23.51 43.90 53.89
N LYS A 144 -22.57 43.01 54.21
CA LYS A 144 -22.43 42.39 55.54
C LYS A 144 -21.65 43.25 56.54
N GLY A 145 -20.99 44.32 56.10
CA GLY A 145 -20.17 45.20 56.95
C GLY A 145 -18.79 44.62 57.29
N SER A 146 -18.33 43.57 56.60
CA SER A 146 -17.02 42.95 56.83
C SER A 146 -15.93 43.62 55.98
N TYR A 147 -15.53 44.84 56.35
CA TYR A 147 -14.64 45.69 55.55
C TYR A 147 -13.21 45.16 55.40
N GLU A 148 -12.71 44.40 56.37
CA GLU A 148 -11.36 43.81 56.31
C GLU A 148 -11.23 42.81 55.14
N GLU A 149 -12.23 41.93 54.97
CA GLU A 149 -12.26 40.98 53.85
C GLU A 149 -12.40 41.69 52.50
N VAL A 150 -13.11 42.83 52.47
CA VAL A 150 -13.28 43.66 51.27
C VAL A 150 -11.94 44.29 50.86
N LEU A 151 -11.18 44.83 51.82
CA LEU A 151 -9.85 45.39 51.58
C LEU A 151 -8.88 44.34 51.02
N GLN A 152 -8.92 43.12 51.56
CA GLN A 152 -8.12 42.00 51.07
C GLN A 152 -8.48 41.61 49.62
N LEU A 153 -9.77 41.53 49.29
CA LEU A 153 -10.24 41.27 47.93
C LEU A 153 -9.86 42.40 46.95
N GLN A 154 -9.89 43.66 47.40
CA GLN A 154 -9.44 44.81 46.61
C GLN A 154 -7.93 44.79 46.36
N GLN A 155 -7.14 44.39 47.35
CA GLN A 155 -5.69 44.25 47.18
C GLN A 155 -5.37 43.12 46.21
N PHE A 156 -6.08 42.00 46.31
CA PHE A 156 -5.96 40.88 45.39
C PHE A 156 -6.30 41.29 43.94
N SER A 157 -7.40 42.00 43.71
CA SER A 157 -7.78 42.46 42.36
C SER A 157 -6.75 43.42 41.76
N LYS A 158 -6.19 44.33 42.56
CA LYS A 158 -5.10 45.23 42.15
C LYS A 158 -3.81 44.48 41.83
N GLN A 159 -3.45 43.44 42.59
CA GLN A 159 -2.30 42.58 42.29
C GLN A 159 -2.50 41.79 40.99
N LEU A 160 -3.71 41.29 40.76
CA LEU A 160 -4.07 40.57 39.54
C LEU A 160 -3.93 41.45 38.29
N LEU A 161 -4.34 42.72 38.36
CA LEU A 161 -4.17 43.70 37.28
C LEU A 161 -2.70 43.99 36.98
N LYS A 162 -1.84 44.06 38.01
CA LYS A 162 -0.38 44.23 37.82
C LYS A 162 0.25 43.04 37.10
N LYS A 163 -0.18 41.81 37.41
CA LYS A 163 0.32 40.59 36.77
C LYS A 163 -0.17 40.42 35.33
N HIS A 164 -1.39 40.85 35.04
CA HIS A 164 -2.05 40.65 33.74
C HIS A 164 -2.68 41.94 33.20
N PRO A 165 -1.89 42.95 32.79
CA PRO A 165 -2.40 44.25 32.36
C PRO A 165 -3.08 44.22 30.99
N LYS A 166 -2.76 43.22 30.16
CA LYS A 166 -3.28 43.11 28.78
C LYS A 166 -4.71 42.56 28.68
N ILE A 167 -5.28 42.05 29.78
CA ILE A 167 -6.60 41.41 29.76
C ILE A 167 -7.67 42.43 30.19
N PRO A 168 -8.58 42.85 29.29
CA PRO A 168 -9.56 43.91 29.55
C PRO A 168 -10.59 43.54 30.63
N ILE A 169 -10.87 42.24 30.80
CA ILE A 169 -11.80 41.75 31.83
C ILE A 169 -11.25 42.05 33.24
N ILE A 170 -9.93 41.94 33.44
CA ILE A 170 -9.31 42.19 34.74
C ILE A 170 -9.36 43.68 35.08
N SER A 171 -9.17 44.57 34.10
CA SER A 171 -9.32 46.01 34.31
C SER A 171 -10.77 46.41 34.62
N SER A 172 -11.76 45.73 34.03
CA SER A 172 -13.17 45.94 34.40
C SER A 172 -13.51 45.49 35.82
N ILE A 173 -12.95 44.37 36.29
CA ILE A 173 -13.14 43.86 37.67
C ILE A 173 -12.63 44.88 38.69
N VAL A 174 -11.43 45.43 38.46
CA VAL A 174 -10.86 46.46 39.34
C VAL A 174 -11.67 47.75 39.31
N ARG A 175 -12.16 48.17 38.14
CA ARG A 175 -12.99 49.37 38.02
C ARG A 175 -14.30 49.24 38.81
N CYS A 176 -15.01 48.10 38.70
CA CYS A 176 -16.21 47.82 39.49
C CYS A 176 -15.92 47.82 41.00
N SER A 177 -14.74 47.37 41.42
CA SER A 177 -14.38 47.38 42.83
C SER A 177 -14.16 48.77 43.43
N CYS A 178 -13.71 49.73 42.63
CA CYS A 178 -13.49 51.11 43.11
C CYS A 178 -14.79 51.93 43.19
N SER A 179 -15.79 51.67 42.33
CA SER A 179 -17.05 52.43 42.33
C SER A 179 -18.01 52.09 43.47
N GLN A 180 -17.83 50.94 44.14
CA GLN A 180 -18.66 50.54 45.29
C GLN A 180 -18.17 51.12 46.63
N ASN A 181 -16.99 51.74 46.67
CA ASN A 181 -16.41 52.32 47.89
C ASN A 181 -16.71 53.83 48.03
N THR A 182 -17.36 54.43 47.02
CA THR A 182 -17.72 55.86 46.97
C THR A 182 -19.23 56.11 47.03
N ARG A 183 -20.03 55.09 47.33
CA ARG A 183 -21.46 55.18 47.68
C ARG A 183 -21.68 54.57 49.06
#